data_AF-A0A5Q0TQX8-F1
#
_entry.id   AF-A0A5Q0TQX8-F1
#
_cell.length_a   1.000
_cell.length_b   1.000
_cell.length_c   1.000
_cell.angle_alpha   90.00
_cell.angle_beta   90.00
_cell.angle_gamma   90.00
#
_symmetry.space_group_name_H-M   'P 1'
#
loop_
_entity.id
_entity.type
_entity.pdbx_description
1 polymer ?
#
loop_
_entity_poly.entity_id
_entity_poly.type
_entity_poly.pdbx_seq_one_letter_code
_entity_poly.pdbx_strand_id
1 'polypeptide(L)'
;MTKDKTRYKYGDVIIRERKGKYYVYILRTINGKLKETYVGPLTDVVETYIKLKENGGVGESPTMRPPGFEPGITGLGGPSEKEERRKIGVVANLRQYATDGNINGFFEYLINKRRISEETVKEYINALRRKYTDSRNSQKAYRLFAKYLALRGLISEEFADKVLKIIKVKSTKADLYVPTIEQIKQTLLLAKEYSDNVYLVYRLALESGARLIEILKVLREPERDIADGEIRYYPISWTRGYKGSFYLFHITPLRQTNITRGVIAKFEKTYKDAVRIKYIRKFVATQMAQLGIPLDVIDFIQGRKPIRVATQHYVSLFGVAKEHYKKYAEWLKNIINEPTPVFKPQ
;
A
#
# COMPACT_ATOMS: atom_id res chain seq x y z
N MET A 1 40.18 -19.39 31.79
CA MET A 1 38.71 -19.39 31.52
C MET A 1 38.45 -18.71 30.19
N THR A 2 38.23 -19.50 29.14
CA THR A 2 37.92 -19.05 27.79
C THR A 2 36.52 -18.45 27.79
N LYS A 3 36.39 -17.11 27.79
CA LYS A 3 35.09 -16.45 27.58
C LYS A 3 34.50 -16.96 26.27
N ASP A 4 33.36 -17.63 26.36
CA ASP A 4 32.61 -18.07 25.19
C ASP A 4 32.38 -16.90 24.24
N LYS A 5 32.63 -17.11 22.95
CA LYS A 5 32.42 -16.10 21.92
C LYS A 5 30.93 -15.84 21.81
N THR A 6 30.46 -14.73 22.34
CA THR A 6 29.06 -14.31 22.26
C THR A 6 28.69 -14.04 20.79
N ARG A 7 27.74 -14.82 20.28
CA ARG A 7 27.24 -14.74 18.90
C ARG A 7 25.79 -14.29 18.94
N TYR A 8 25.49 -13.17 18.30
CA TYR A 8 24.16 -12.61 18.18
C TYR A 8 23.69 -12.70 16.72
N LYS A 9 22.50 -13.25 16.46
CA LYS A 9 21.94 -13.39 15.11
C LYS A 9 20.62 -12.63 15.02
N TYR A 10 20.53 -11.71 14.06
CA TYR A 10 19.36 -10.88 13.78
C TYR A 10 19.01 -10.98 12.29
N GLY A 11 18.10 -11.90 11.95
CA GLY A 11 17.80 -12.23 10.56
C GLY A 11 19.06 -12.73 9.82
N ASP A 12 19.42 -12.03 8.74
CA ASP A 12 20.60 -12.32 7.93
C ASP A 12 21.89 -11.70 8.49
N VAL A 13 21.82 -10.90 9.56
CA VAL A 13 22.99 -10.24 10.16
C VAL A 13 23.47 -11.04 11.38
N ILE A 14 24.77 -11.25 11.49
CA ILE A 14 25.42 -11.91 12.61
C ILE A 14 26.45 -10.95 13.21
N ILE A 15 26.39 -10.74 14.52
CA ILE A 15 27.38 -9.98 15.29
C ILE A 15 28.17 -10.95 16.16
N ARG A 16 29.50 -10.89 16.08
CA ARG A 16 30.40 -11.71 16.89
C ARG A 16 31.25 -10.81 17.79
N GLU A 17 31.29 -11.14 19.07
CA GLU A 17 32.22 -10.53 20.01
C GLU A 17 33.58 -11.26 19.97
N ARG A 18 34.67 -10.51 19.85
CA ARG A 18 36.04 -11.03 19.99
C ARG A 18 36.89 -10.00 20.73
N LYS A 19 37.44 -10.40 21.88
CA LYS A 19 38.31 -9.55 22.73
C LYS A 19 37.67 -8.16 23.01
N GLY A 20 36.38 -8.13 23.33
CA GLY A 20 35.63 -6.89 23.61
C GLY A 20 35.27 -6.03 22.39
N LYS A 21 35.56 -6.48 21.17
CA LYS A 21 35.16 -5.81 19.92
C LYS A 21 34.08 -6.59 19.20
N TYR A 22 33.15 -5.88 18.57
CA TYR A 22 32.02 -6.47 17.84
C TYR A 22 32.24 -6.39 16.33
N TYR A 23 31.95 -7.50 15.64
CA TYR A 23 32.19 -7.68 14.21
C TYR A 23 30.92 -8.13 13.51
N VAL A 24 30.58 -7.49 12.38
CA VAL A 24 29.34 -7.73 11.63
C VAL A 24 29.61 -8.64 10.44
N TYR A 25 28.73 -9.63 10.27
CA TYR A 25 28.69 -10.57 9.16
C TYR A 25 27.28 -10.59 8.58
N ILE A 26 27.14 -10.87 7.28
CA ILE A 26 25.85 -11.06 6.61
C ILE A 26 25.82 -12.47 6.01
N LEU A 27 24.71 -13.18 6.22
CA LEU A 27 24.40 -14.44 5.56
C LEU A 27 24.00 -14.16 4.11
N ARG A 28 24.76 -14.70 3.15
CA ARG A 28 24.42 -14.66 1.72
C ARG A 28 24.34 -16.08 1.18
N THR A 29 23.34 -16.33 0.33
CA THR A 29 23.26 -17.56 -0.45
C THR A 29 24.14 -17.41 -1.68
N ILE A 30 25.24 -18.15 -1.73
CA ILE A 30 26.15 -18.18 -2.88
C ILE A 30 26.18 -19.63 -3.38
N ASN A 31 25.76 -19.85 -4.63
CA ASN A 31 25.67 -21.18 -5.25
C ASN A 31 24.87 -22.20 -4.43
N GLY A 32 23.69 -21.80 -3.92
CA GLY A 32 22.79 -22.67 -3.15
C GLY A 32 23.26 -23.01 -1.74
N LYS A 33 24.42 -22.50 -1.28
CA LYS A 33 24.93 -22.68 0.08
C LYS A 33 24.93 -21.36 0.84
N LEU A 34 24.46 -21.39 2.09
CA LEU A 34 24.52 -20.26 3.03
C LEU A 34 25.98 -20.03 3.46
N LYS A 35 26.51 -18.85 3.16
CA LYS A 35 27.84 -18.41 3.58
C LYS A 35 27.75 -17.13 4.41
N GLU A 36 28.58 -17.06 5.45
CA GLU A 36 28.76 -15.84 6.24
C GLU A 36 29.82 -14.96 5.55
N THR A 37 29.40 -13.81 5.04
CA THR A 37 30.29 -12.79 4.48
C THR A 37 30.60 -11.76 5.55
N TYR A 38 31.89 -11.55 5.85
CA TYR A 38 32.31 -10.49 6.76
C TYR A 38 32.02 -9.11 6.14
N VAL A 39 31.47 -8.20 6.94
CA VAL A 39 31.16 -6.82 6.53
C VAL A 39 32.20 -5.84 7.06
N GLY A 40 32.48 -5.90 8.36
CA GLY A 40 33.36 -4.94 9.03
C GLY A 40 33.18 -4.92 10.56
N PRO A 41 33.98 -4.13 11.28
CA PRO A 41 33.72 -3.82 12.69
C PRO A 41 32.37 -3.11 12.86
N LEU A 42 31.67 -3.38 13.97
CA LEU A 42 30.35 -2.79 14.23
C LEU A 42 30.41 -1.26 14.30
N THR A 43 31.49 -0.72 14.87
CA THR A 43 31.76 0.73 14.94
C THR A 43 31.74 1.37 13.55
N ASP A 44 32.46 0.77 12.61
CA ASP A 44 32.66 1.33 11.27
C ASP A 44 31.36 1.21 10.45
N VAL A 45 30.60 0.12 10.65
CA VAL A 45 29.28 -0.06 10.03
C VAL A 45 28.29 0.99 10.54
N VAL A 46 28.29 1.28 11.84
CA VAL A 46 27.43 2.30 12.45
C VAL A 46 27.86 3.70 12.00
N GLU A 47 29.16 4.00 12.00
CA GLU A 47 29.69 5.29 11.55
C GLU A 47 29.39 5.53 10.07
N THR A 48 29.54 4.51 9.22
CA THR A 48 29.16 4.58 7.81
C THR A 48 27.66 4.80 7.66
N TYR A 49 26.83 4.14 8.47
CA TYR A 49 25.38 4.37 8.46
C TYR A 49 25.02 5.80 8.88
N ILE A 50 25.66 6.33 9.93
CA ILE A 50 25.45 7.72 10.39
C ILE A 50 25.90 8.71 9.32
N LYS A 51 27.09 8.52 8.72
CA LYS A 51 27.58 9.35 7.60
C LYS A 51 26.67 9.28 6.38
N LEU A 52 26.13 8.10 6.06
CA LEU A 52 25.14 7.95 4.98
C LEU A 52 23.80 8.61 5.35
N LYS A 53 23.40 8.59 6.61
CA LYS A 53 22.19 9.27 7.10
C LYS A 53 22.35 10.80 7.06
N GLU A 54 23.52 11.32 7.41
CA GLU A 54 23.85 12.75 7.38
C GLU A 54 24.05 13.27 5.95
N ASN A 55 24.62 12.46 5.05
CA ASN A 55 24.79 12.79 3.63
C ASN A 55 23.56 12.46 2.75
N GLY A 56 22.38 12.22 3.34
CA GLY A 56 21.12 11.99 2.59
C GLY A 56 21.08 10.69 1.77
N GLY A 57 21.98 9.75 2.05
CA GLY A 57 22.22 8.53 1.31
C GLY A 57 21.54 7.27 1.84
N VAL A 58 20.33 7.37 2.40
CA VAL A 58 19.36 6.24 2.40
C VAL A 58 17.95 6.81 2.23
N GLY A 59 17.57 7.04 0.98
CA GLY A 59 16.19 7.25 0.58
C GLY A 59 15.58 8.60 0.95
N GLU A 60 16.02 9.69 0.31
CA GLU A 60 15.13 10.73 -0.22
C GLU A 60 15.83 11.63 -1.27
N SER A 61 15.01 12.37 -2.00
CA SER A 61 15.22 13.11 -3.25
C SER A 61 16.40 14.12 -3.27
N PRO A 62 16.91 14.49 -4.46
CA PRO A 62 18.05 15.41 -4.56
C PRO A 62 17.73 16.76 -3.93
N THR A 63 18.57 17.18 -2.99
CA THR A 63 18.55 18.53 -2.40
C THR A 63 18.91 19.55 -3.47
N MET A 64 17.91 20.30 -3.94
CA MET A 64 18.12 21.64 -4.49
C MET A 64 18.78 22.53 -3.43
N ARG A 65 19.65 23.43 -3.88
CA ARG A 65 20.29 24.50 -3.10
C ARG A 65 19.23 25.33 -2.33
N PRO A 66 19.60 26.00 -1.22
CA PRO A 66 18.68 26.86 -0.48
C PRO A 66 18.14 27.95 -1.42
N PRO A 67 16.82 28.12 -1.57
CA PRO A 67 16.28 29.24 -2.30
C PRO A 67 16.62 30.54 -1.56
N GLY A 68 17.34 31.42 -2.23
CA GLY A 68 17.37 32.83 -1.84
C GLY A 68 15.95 33.41 -1.82
N PHE A 69 15.80 34.50 -1.08
CA PHE A 69 14.58 35.30 -0.95
C PHE A 69 14.18 36.03 -2.25
N GLU A 70 14.25 35.35 -3.39
CA GLU A 70 13.69 35.84 -4.64
C GLU A 70 12.47 34.98 -4.98
N PRO A 71 11.30 35.59 -5.30
CA PRO A 71 10.14 34.84 -5.73
C PRO A 71 10.46 34.19 -7.08
N GLY A 72 10.92 32.94 -7.02
CA GLY A 72 11.03 32.08 -8.18
C GLY A 72 9.66 31.93 -8.80
N ILE A 73 9.47 32.56 -9.96
CA ILE A 73 8.27 32.46 -10.78
C ILE A 73 8.04 30.97 -11.01
N THR A 74 7.11 30.38 -10.27
CA THR A 74 6.73 28.97 -10.45
C THR A 74 6.15 28.86 -11.85
N GLY A 75 6.96 28.35 -12.78
CA GLY A 75 6.53 28.03 -14.12
C GLY A 75 5.37 27.04 -14.06
N LEU A 76 4.15 27.56 -14.17
CA LEU A 76 2.96 26.85 -14.63
C LEU A 76 3.09 26.49 -16.12
N GLY A 77 4.25 25.99 -16.53
CA GLY A 77 4.52 25.52 -17.88
C GLY A 77 4.14 24.06 -17.99
N GLY A 78 3.22 23.73 -18.89
CA GLY A 78 3.00 22.35 -19.32
C GLY A 78 4.30 21.71 -19.85
N PRO A 79 4.27 20.40 -20.19
CA PRO A 79 5.41 19.76 -20.86
C PRO A 79 5.86 20.62 -22.04
N SER A 80 7.17 20.87 -22.18
CA SER A 80 7.63 21.62 -23.34
C SER A 80 7.19 20.88 -24.62
N GLU A 81 6.82 21.62 -25.66
CA GLU A 81 6.34 21.03 -26.93
C GLU A 81 7.32 19.96 -27.47
N LYS A 82 8.62 20.16 -27.22
CA LYS A 82 9.70 19.21 -27.53
C LYS A 82 9.59 17.88 -26.77
N GLU A 83 9.21 17.90 -25.50
CA GLU A 83 8.99 16.69 -24.70
C GLU A 83 7.74 15.93 -25.15
N GLU A 84 6.68 16.64 -25.51
CA GLU A 84 5.44 16.03 -26.01
C GLU A 84 5.66 15.34 -27.35
N ARG A 85 6.36 15.99 -28.29
CA ARG A 85 6.78 15.38 -29.57
C ARG A 85 7.64 14.13 -29.36
N ARG A 86 8.60 14.17 -28.42
CA ARG A 86 9.43 13.01 -28.07
C ARG A 86 8.62 11.84 -27.51
N LYS A 87 7.64 12.12 -26.65
CA LYS A 87 6.73 11.09 -26.13
C LYS A 87 5.92 10.43 -27.25
N ILE A 88 5.34 11.23 -28.15
CA ILE A 88 4.55 10.74 -29.28
C ILE A 88 5.36 9.78 -30.15
N GLY A 89 6.60 10.17 -30.51
CA GLY A 89 7.46 9.32 -31.33
C GLY A 89 7.81 7.98 -30.66
N VAL A 90 8.17 8.00 -29.37
CA VAL A 90 8.51 6.77 -28.63
C VAL A 90 7.29 5.85 -28.46
N VAL A 91 6.12 6.42 -28.21
CA VAL A 91 4.85 5.68 -28.13
C VAL A 91 4.51 5.04 -29.47
N ALA A 92 4.66 5.77 -30.58
CA ALA A 92 4.39 5.26 -31.91
C ALA A 92 5.31 4.06 -32.24
N ASN A 93 6.60 4.18 -31.96
CA ASN A 93 7.58 3.10 -32.15
C ASN A 93 7.23 1.86 -31.33
N LEU A 94 6.82 2.02 -30.06
CA LEU A 94 6.40 0.87 -29.25
C LEU A 94 5.11 0.20 -29.76
N ARG A 95 4.16 0.98 -30.29
CA ARG A 95 2.91 0.42 -30.82
C ARG A 95 3.09 -0.47 -32.02
N GLN A 96 4.14 -0.27 -32.82
CA GLN A 96 4.45 -1.16 -33.95
C GLN A 96 4.65 -2.61 -33.49
N TYR A 97 5.11 -2.81 -32.25
CA TYR A 97 5.29 -4.13 -31.65
C TYR A 97 4.04 -4.67 -30.95
N ALA A 98 2.93 -3.91 -30.90
CA ALA A 98 1.68 -4.32 -30.27
C ALA A 98 0.84 -5.23 -31.18
N THR A 99 1.47 -6.26 -31.76
CA THR A 99 0.79 -7.33 -32.50
C THR A 99 0.02 -8.24 -31.54
N ASP A 100 -0.99 -8.97 -32.03
CA ASP A 100 -1.80 -9.83 -31.17
C ASP A 100 -0.97 -10.90 -30.44
N GLY A 101 0.05 -11.47 -31.11
CA GLY A 101 0.99 -12.40 -30.48
C GLY A 101 1.78 -11.78 -29.34
N ASN A 102 2.29 -10.56 -29.52
CA ASN A 102 3.02 -9.85 -28.48
C ASN A 102 2.12 -9.38 -27.33
N ILE A 103 0.89 -8.96 -27.63
CA ILE A 103 -0.11 -8.57 -26.63
C ILE A 103 -0.50 -9.79 -25.78
N ASN A 104 -0.75 -10.95 -26.39
CA ASN A 104 -1.07 -12.17 -25.67
C ASN A 104 0.11 -12.64 -24.81
N GLY A 105 1.33 -12.65 -25.36
CA GLY A 105 2.52 -12.95 -24.59
C GLY A 105 2.77 -11.96 -23.44
N PHE A 106 2.44 -10.68 -23.64
CA PHE A 106 2.50 -9.67 -22.60
C PHE A 106 1.43 -9.89 -21.52
N PHE A 107 0.21 -10.26 -21.90
CA PHE A 107 -0.86 -10.64 -20.96
C PHE A 107 -0.36 -11.76 -20.02
N GLU A 108 0.12 -12.86 -20.60
CA GLU A 108 0.64 -14.01 -19.85
C GLU A 108 1.83 -13.63 -18.96
N TYR A 109 2.74 -12.79 -19.47
CA TYR A 109 3.85 -12.26 -18.68
C TYR A 109 3.37 -11.49 -17.44
N LEU A 110 2.35 -10.62 -17.59
CA LEU A 110 1.83 -9.82 -16.48
C LEU A 110 1.10 -10.67 -15.44
N ILE A 111 0.33 -11.68 -15.86
CA ILE A 111 -0.36 -12.60 -14.95
C ILE A 111 0.65 -13.51 -14.24
N ASN A 112 1.47 -14.24 -15.00
CA ASN A 112 2.26 -15.35 -14.47
C ASN A 112 3.53 -14.88 -13.78
N LYS A 113 4.28 -13.96 -14.41
CA LYS A 113 5.56 -13.49 -13.86
C LYS A 113 5.39 -12.32 -12.91
N ARG A 114 4.45 -11.41 -13.21
CA ARG A 114 4.26 -10.19 -12.40
C ARG A 114 3.12 -10.29 -11.38
N ARG A 115 2.30 -11.36 -11.43
CA ARG A 115 1.19 -11.62 -10.50
C ARG A 115 0.22 -10.43 -10.39
N ILE A 116 -0.01 -9.75 -11.52
CA ILE A 116 -0.96 -8.64 -11.61
C ILE A 116 -2.36 -9.21 -11.79
N SER A 117 -3.37 -8.57 -11.21
CA SER A 117 -4.77 -8.97 -11.40
C SER A 117 -5.22 -8.82 -12.86
N GLU A 118 -6.00 -9.77 -13.33
CA GLU A 118 -6.51 -9.83 -14.70
C GLU A 118 -7.22 -8.54 -15.16
N GLU A 119 -8.05 -7.96 -14.29
CA GLU A 119 -8.72 -6.67 -14.52
C GLU A 119 -7.72 -5.56 -14.90
N THR A 120 -6.62 -5.46 -14.16
CA THR A 120 -5.57 -4.46 -14.42
C THR A 120 -4.76 -4.77 -15.68
N VAL A 121 -4.54 -6.05 -15.98
CA VAL A 121 -3.87 -6.45 -17.23
C VAL A 121 -4.73 -6.06 -18.44
N LYS A 122 -6.04 -6.28 -18.38
CA LYS A 122 -6.99 -5.83 -19.41
C LYS A 122 -6.95 -4.31 -19.59
N GLU A 123 -6.89 -3.53 -18.50
CA GLU A 123 -6.70 -2.08 -18.58
C GLU A 123 -5.39 -1.69 -19.29
N TYR A 124 -4.28 -2.38 -19.00
CA TYR A 124 -2.98 -2.10 -19.62
C TYR A 124 -3.00 -2.41 -21.11
N ILE A 125 -3.58 -3.53 -21.51
CA ILE A 125 -3.70 -3.90 -22.93
C ILE A 125 -4.60 -2.90 -23.66
N ASN A 126 -5.73 -2.53 -23.08
CA ASN A 126 -6.61 -1.51 -23.64
C ASN A 126 -5.89 -0.16 -23.82
N ALA A 127 -4.98 0.19 -22.89
CA ALA A 127 -4.16 1.40 -23.01
C ALA A 127 -3.10 1.31 -24.13
N LEU A 128 -2.64 0.11 -24.49
CA LEU A 128 -1.74 -0.09 -25.64
C LEU A 128 -2.49 0.01 -26.97
N ARG A 129 -3.74 -0.46 -27.02
CA ARG A 129 -4.61 -0.43 -28.22
C ARG A 129 -5.17 0.96 -28.54
N ARG A 130 -5.42 1.79 -27.53
CA ARG A 130 -5.97 3.15 -27.69
C ARG A 130 -4.88 4.20 -27.86
N LYS A 131 -5.27 5.42 -28.28
CA LYS A 131 -4.40 6.60 -28.27
C LYS A 131 -3.78 6.80 -26.87
N TYR A 132 -2.53 7.25 -26.86
CA TYR A 132 -1.76 7.35 -25.62
C TYR A 132 -2.31 8.52 -24.84
N THR A 133 -2.43 8.34 -23.53
CA THR A 133 -2.85 9.39 -22.61
C THR A 133 -1.79 9.49 -21.52
N ASP A 134 -1.58 10.67 -20.96
CA ASP A 134 -0.69 10.84 -19.80
C ASP A 134 -1.31 10.33 -18.48
N SER A 135 -2.21 9.35 -18.59
CA SER A 135 -2.79 8.64 -17.46
C SER A 135 -1.78 7.66 -16.86
N ARG A 136 -1.86 7.45 -15.54
CA ARG A 136 -0.93 6.56 -14.81
C ARG A 136 -0.93 5.14 -15.35
N ASN A 137 -2.10 4.62 -15.72
CA ASN A 137 -2.23 3.27 -16.27
C ASN A 137 -1.61 3.17 -17.66
N SER A 138 -1.81 4.17 -18.53
CA SER A 138 -1.14 4.21 -19.84
C SER A 138 0.38 4.29 -19.67
N GLN A 139 0.88 5.21 -18.83
CA GLN A 139 2.32 5.31 -18.53
C GLN A 139 2.91 3.98 -18.03
N LYS A 140 2.22 3.29 -17.11
CA LYS A 140 2.64 1.97 -16.62
C LYS A 140 2.60 0.91 -17.72
N ALA A 141 1.55 0.87 -18.52
CA ALA A 141 1.39 -0.10 -19.60
C ALA A 141 2.56 -0.01 -20.59
N TYR A 142 2.86 1.18 -21.12
CA TYR A 142 3.96 1.38 -22.07
C TYR A 142 5.33 1.08 -21.46
N ARG A 143 5.59 1.47 -20.20
CA ARG A 143 6.85 1.14 -19.52
C ARG A 143 7.02 -0.36 -19.32
N LEU A 144 5.96 -1.06 -18.90
CA LEU A 144 5.99 -2.50 -18.70
C LEU A 144 6.13 -3.25 -20.02
N PHE A 145 5.46 -2.77 -21.06
CA PHE A 145 5.53 -3.33 -22.39
C PHE A 145 6.94 -3.19 -22.99
N ALA A 146 7.58 -2.02 -22.85
CA ALA A 146 8.97 -1.84 -23.28
C ALA A 146 9.93 -2.81 -22.58
N LYS A 147 9.78 -3.01 -21.26
CA LYS A 147 10.57 -4.01 -20.53
C LYS A 147 10.31 -5.43 -21.01
N TYR A 148 9.06 -5.77 -21.30
CA TYR A 148 8.68 -7.08 -21.81
C TYR A 148 9.29 -7.34 -23.19
N LEU A 149 9.19 -6.38 -24.11
CA LEU A 149 9.76 -6.49 -25.45
C LEU A 149 11.30 -6.61 -25.40
N ALA A 150 11.96 -5.84 -24.53
CA ALA A 150 13.40 -5.95 -24.33
C ALA A 150 13.82 -7.31 -23.78
N LEU A 151 13.07 -7.83 -22.78
CA LEU A 151 13.29 -9.18 -22.24
C LEU A 151 13.13 -10.28 -23.30
N ARG A 152 12.29 -10.05 -24.33
CA ARG A 152 12.09 -10.95 -25.47
C ARG A 152 13.09 -10.71 -26.61
N GLY A 153 14.01 -9.76 -26.47
CA GLY A 153 14.99 -9.40 -27.51
C GLY A 153 14.38 -8.69 -28.72
N LEU A 154 13.12 -8.22 -28.63
CA LEU A 154 12.41 -7.56 -29.74
C LEU A 154 12.80 -6.09 -29.90
N ILE A 155 13.31 -5.48 -28.84
CA ILE A 155 13.87 -4.13 -28.83
C ILE A 155 15.17 -4.13 -28.00
N SER A 156 16.05 -3.17 -28.24
CA SER A 156 17.26 -3.02 -27.43
C SER A 156 16.94 -2.54 -26.00
N GLU A 157 17.80 -2.92 -25.05
CA GLU A 157 17.71 -2.44 -23.66
C GLU A 157 17.84 -0.91 -23.59
N GLU A 158 18.72 -0.32 -24.41
CA GLU A 158 18.87 1.13 -24.52
C GLU A 158 17.58 1.84 -24.93
N PHE A 159 16.84 1.26 -25.88
CA PHE A 159 15.56 1.80 -26.31
C PHE A 159 14.51 1.67 -25.20
N ALA A 160 14.47 0.55 -24.48
CA ALA A 160 13.60 0.39 -23.32
C ALA A 160 13.91 1.45 -22.23
N ASP A 161 15.19 1.70 -21.94
CA ASP A 161 15.60 2.72 -20.98
C ASP A 161 15.23 4.14 -21.44
N LYS A 162 15.35 4.42 -22.74
CA LYS A 162 14.86 5.68 -23.33
C LYS A 162 13.36 5.86 -23.10
N VAL A 163 12.56 4.81 -23.31
CA VAL A 163 11.11 4.81 -23.00
C VAL A 163 10.90 5.15 -21.53
N LEU A 164 11.63 4.49 -20.63
CA LEU A 164 11.51 4.69 -19.19
C LEU A 164 11.91 6.11 -18.74
N LYS A 165 12.87 6.74 -19.41
CA LYS A 165 13.29 8.11 -19.12
C LYS A 165 12.25 9.13 -19.57
N ILE A 166 11.61 8.89 -20.72
CA ILE A 166 10.64 9.82 -21.34
C ILE A 166 9.24 9.66 -20.72
N ILE A 167 8.76 8.42 -20.58
CA ILE A 167 7.43 8.12 -20.03
C ILE A 167 7.55 7.99 -18.51
N LYS A 168 7.61 9.12 -17.79
CA LYS A 168 7.67 9.12 -16.33
C LYS A 168 6.29 8.95 -15.72
N VAL A 169 6.18 8.08 -14.71
CA VAL A 169 4.94 7.97 -13.92
C VAL A 169 4.87 9.15 -12.96
N LYS A 170 3.87 10.02 -13.13
CA LYS A 170 3.69 11.18 -12.25
C LYS A 170 3.50 10.71 -10.80
N SER A 171 4.30 11.26 -9.87
CA SER A 171 4.08 11.08 -8.44
C SER A 171 2.85 11.87 -8.02
N THR A 172 1.95 11.22 -7.29
CA THR A 172 0.82 11.89 -6.67
C THR A 172 1.28 12.46 -5.35
N LYS A 173 1.00 13.74 -5.09
CA LYS A 173 1.17 14.33 -3.75
C LYS A 173 0.41 13.49 -2.71
N ALA A 174 0.93 13.46 -1.48
CA ALA A 174 0.24 12.80 -0.39
C ALA A 174 -1.15 13.43 -0.21
N ASP A 175 -2.17 12.59 -0.23
CA ASP A 175 -3.54 13.00 0.02
C ASP A 175 -3.71 13.07 1.55
N LEU A 176 -3.84 14.28 2.10
CA LEU A 176 -3.91 14.52 3.56
C LEU A 176 -5.35 14.59 4.10
N TYR A 177 -6.36 14.45 3.23
CA TYR A 177 -7.75 14.56 3.66
C TYR A 177 -8.13 13.44 4.65
N VAL A 178 -8.74 13.84 5.77
CA VAL A 178 -9.37 13.01 6.79
C VAL A 178 -10.78 13.55 7.02
N PRO A 179 -11.84 12.74 6.89
CA PRO A 179 -13.23 13.19 7.04
C PRO A 179 -13.59 13.47 8.52
N THR A 180 -14.64 14.26 8.75
CA THR A 180 -15.18 14.52 10.10
C THR A 180 -16.21 13.46 10.52
N ILE A 181 -16.56 13.41 11.81
CA ILE A 181 -17.57 12.47 12.34
C ILE A 181 -18.93 12.68 11.65
N GLU A 182 -19.31 13.92 11.39
CA GLU A 182 -20.58 14.29 10.74
C GLU A 182 -20.61 13.76 9.30
N GLN A 183 -19.49 13.89 8.57
CA GLN A 183 -19.37 13.32 7.23
C GLN A 183 -19.47 11.79 7.25
N ILE A 184 -18.92 11.12 8.28
CA ILE A 184 -19.08 9.68 8.46
C ILE A 184 -20.55 9.32 8.73
N LYS A 185 -21.21 9.99 9.67
CA LYS A 185 -22.63 9.76 10.00
C LYS A 185 -23.52 9.95 8.76
N GLN A 186 -23.32 11.05 8.03
CA GLN A 186 -24.05 11.32 6.79
C GLN A 186 -23.80 10.24 5.72
N THR A 187 -22.55 9.79 5.56
CA THR A 187 -22.22 8.72 4.62
C THR A 187 -22.90 7.40 4.97
N LEU A 188 -23.00 7.06 6.26
CA LEU A 188 -23.72 5.87 6.71
C LEU A 188 -25.22 5.96 6.43
N LEU A 189 -25.84 7.13 6.59
CA LEU A 189 -27.24 7.35 6.24
C LEU A 189 -27.48 7.14 4.74
N LEU A 190 -26.69 7.80 3.89
CA LEU A 190 -26.77 7.64 2.44
C LEU A 190 -26.53 6.18 2.00
N ALA A 191 -25.57 5.50 2.62
CA ALA A 191 -25.30 4.09 2.33
C ALA A 191 -26.50 3.20 2.69
N LYS A 192 -27.18 3.50 3.80
CA LYS A 192 -28.39 2.79 4.26
C LYS A 192 -29.58 3.01 3.33
N GLU A 193 -29.79 4.24 2.88
CA GLU A 193 -30.82 4.57 1.88
C GLU A 193 -30.57 3.89 0.54
N TYR A 194 -29.30 3.77 0.13
CA TYR A 194 -28.96 3.15 -1.15
C TYR A 194 -29.14 1.64 -1.15
N SER A 195 -28.62 0.94 -0.13
CA SER A 195 -28.76 -0.51 0.01
C SER A 195 -28.18 -0.98 1.34
N ASP A 196 -28.87 -1.91 2.01
CA ASP A 196 -28.38 -2.55 3.23
C ASP A 196 -27.00 -3.23 3.05
N ASN A 197 -26.70 -3.74 1.85
CA ASN A 197 -25.39 -4.33 1.54
C ASN A 197 -24.27 -3.27 1.48
N VAL A 198 -24.57 -2.08 0.95
CA VAL A 198 -23.59 -0.98 0.90
C VAL A 198 -23.38 -0.41 2.31
N TYR A 199 -24.47 -0.26 3.08
CA TYR A 199 -24.40 0.10 4.48
C TYR A 199 -23.54 -0.86 5.29
N LEU A 200 -23.74 -2.18 5.15
CA LEU A 200 -22.91 -3.18 5.83
C LEU A 200 -21.42 -3.03 5.48
N VAL A 201 -21.09 -2.82 4.20
CA VAL A 201 -19.69 -2.63 3.77
C VAL A 201 -19.08 -1.37 4.41
N TYR A 202 -19.81 -0.26 4.44
CA TYR A 202 -19.35 0.99 5.05
C TYR A 202 -19.24 0.89 6.57
N ARG A 203 -20.19 0.21 7.21
CA ARG A 203 -20.19 -0.07 8.64
C ARG A 203 -18.99 -0.91 9.03
N LEU A 204 -18.72 -2.01 8.32
CA LEU A 204 -17.52 -2.82 8.53
C LEU A 204 -16.23 -2.04 8.25
N ALA A 205 -16.21 -1.14 7.25
CA ALA A 205 -15.05 -0.29 6.99
C ALA A 205 -14.76 0.68 8.15
N LEU A 206 -15.80 1.21 8.77
CA LEU A 206 -15.71 2.05 9.96
C LEU A 206 -15.26 1.24 11.18
N GLU A 207 -15.86 0.07 11.41
CA GLU A 207 -15.52 -0.78 12.55
C GLU A 207 -14.09 -1.32 12.50
N SER A 208 -13.57 -1.63 11.30
CA SER A 208 -12.29 -2.33 11.15
C SER A 208 -11.14 -1.49 10.62
N GLY A 209 -11.43 -0.41 9.88
CA GLY A 209 -10.43 0.26 9.05
C GLY A 209 -9.83 -0.65 7.96
N ALA A 210 -10.42 -1.79 7.64
CA ALA A 210 -9.93 -2.74 6.65
C ALA A 210 -10.04 -2.19 5.22
N ARG A 211 -9.31 -2.80 4.27
CA ARG A 211 -9.46 -2.42 2.86
C ARG A 211 -10.77 -2.97 2.32
N LEU A 212 -11.41 -2.27 1.39
CA LEU A 212 -12.64 -2.74 0.72
C LEU A 212 -12.53 -4.20 0.27
N ILE A 213 -11.42 -4.57 -0.38
CA ILE A 213 -11.22 -5.94 -0.88
C ILE A 213 -11.11 -7.01 0.22
N GLU A 214 -10.70 -6.64 1.43
CA GLU A 214 -10.69 -7.55 2.58
C GLU A 214 -12.11 -7.71 3.14
N ILE A 215 -12.85 -6.61 3.26
CA ILE A 215 -14.27 -6.61 3.68
C ILE A 215 -15.11 -7.47 2.72
N LEU A 216 -14.96 -7.25 1.41
CA LEU A 216 -15.65 -8.05 0.39
C LEU A 216 -15.27 -9.54 0.42
N LYS A 217 -14.08 -9.89 0.93
CA LYS A 217 -13.67 -11.29 1.06
C LYS A 217 -14.37 -11.94 2.26
N VAL A 218 -14.35 -11.30 3.43
CA VAL A 218 -14.97 -11.88 4.64
C VAL A 218 -16.49 -11.97 4.53
N LEU A 219 -17.12 -11.08 3.76
CA LEU A 219 -18.57 -11.15 3.50
C LEU A 219 -18.98 -12.31 2.57
N ARG A 220 -18.06 -12.93 1.83
CA ARG A 220 -18.38 -14.11 1.00
C ARG A 220 -18.35 -15.41 1.79
N GLU A 221 -17.52 -15.46 2.81
CA GLU A 221 -17.19 -16.62 3.64
C GLU A 221 -17.38 -16.26 5.14
N PRO A 222 -18.56 -15.78 5.59
CA PRO A 222 -18.73 -15.25 6.95
C PRO A 222 -18.60 -16.32 8.06
N GLU A 223 -18.67 -17.61 7.73
CA GLU A 223 -18.67 -18.74 8.67
C GLU A 223 -17.41 -18.86 9.53
N ARG A 224 -16.31 -18.18 9.16
CA ARG A 224 -15.07 -18.15 9.93
C ARG A 224 -14.99 -16.99 10.92
N ASP A 225 -16.08 -16.24 11.09
CA ASP A 225 -16.18 -15.18 12.09
C ASP A 225 -16.13 -15.73 13.52
N ILE A 226 -15.36 -15.09 14.39
CA ILE A 226 -15.19 -15.50 15.78
C ILE A 226 -15.68 -14.38 16.68
N ALA A 227 -16.62 -14.70 17.57
CA ALA A 227 -17.08 -13.79 18.61
C ALA A 227 -16.21 -13.91 19.87
N ASP A 228 -15.80 -12.78 20.43
CA ASP A 228 -14.99 -12.69 21.64
C ASP A 228 -15.51 -11.52 22.50
N GLY A 229 -16.49 -11.83 23.36
CA GLY A 229 -17.21 -10.83 24.14
C GLY A 229 -17.97 -9.84 23.26
N GLU A 230 -17.67 -8.55 23.42
CA GLU A 230 -18.35 -7.47 22.69
C GLU A 230 -17.81 -7.20 21.28
N ILE A 231 -16.71 -7.86 20.92
CA ILE A 231 -16.05 -7.67 19.63
C ILE A 231 -16.04 -9.00 18.86
N ARG A 232 -15.69 -8.91 17.58
CA ARG A 232 -15.53 -10.04 16.68
C ARG A 232 -14.25 -9.89 15.89
N TYR A 233 -13.70 -11.01 15.44
CA TYR A 233 -12.58 -11.00 14.51
C TYR A 233 -12.64 -12.14 13.50
N TYR A 234 -12.18 -11.84 12.29
CA TYR A 234 -12.10 -12.80 11.20
C TYR A 234 -10.63 -13.09 10.83
N PRO A 235 -10.14 -14.33 10.90
CA PRO A 235 -8.77 -14.68 10.48
C PRO A 235 -8.65 -14.75 8.95
N ILE A 236 -8.18 -13.67 8.32
CA ILE A 236 -8.02 -13.59 6.85
C ILE A 236 -6.78 -14.38 6.39
N SER A 237 -5.66 -14.29 7.12
CA SER A 237 -4.36 -14.90 6.74
C SER A 237 -3.96 -14.69 5.28
N TRP A 238 -4.20 -13.49 4.74
CA TRP A 238 -4.04 -13.22 3.30
C TRP A 238 -2.86 -12.30 3.00
N THR A 239 -1.89 -12.82 2.26
CA THR A 239 -0.71 -12.08 1.80
C THR A 239 -0.75 -11.87 0.28
N ARG A 240 -0.62 -10.61 -0.15
CA ARG A 240 -0.49 -10.17 -1.55
C ARG A 240 0.79 -9.35 -1.71
N GLY A 241 1.89 -10.02 -2.03
CA GLY A 241 3.22 -9.41 -2.07
C GLY A 241 3.60 -8.81 -0.70
N TYR A 242 3.93 -7.52 -0.69
CA TYR A 242 4.24 -6.80 0.56
C TYR A 242 3.01 -6.43 1.40
N LYS A 243 1.79 -6.53 0.86
CA LYS A 243 0.56 -6.20 1.60
C LYS A 243 -0.01 -7.49 2.21
N GLY A 244 -0.21 -7.53 3.52
CA GLY A 244 -0.81 -8.68 4.20
C GLY A 244 -1.83 -8.23 5.24
N SER A 245 -2.96 -8.93 5.32
CA SER A 245 -3.96 -8.77 6.37
C SER A 245 -4.15 -10.10 7.09
N PHE A 246 -3.97 -10.09 8.42
CA PHE A 246 -4.03 -11.28 9.25
C PHE A 246 -5.43 -11.45 9.85
N TYR A 247 -6.00 -10.38 10.39
CA TYR A 247 -7.30 -10.35 11.03
C TYR A 247 -8.10 -9.14 10.55
N LEU A 248 -9.43 -9.26 10.59
CA LEU A 248 -10.36 -8.13 10.48
C LEU A 248 -11.15 -8.07 11.79
N PHE A 249 -10.92 -7.03 12.58
CA PHE A 249 -11.66 -6.77 13.82
C PHE A 249 -12.93 -5.99 13.50
N HIS A 250 -14.04 -6.36 14.11
CA HIS A 250 -15.34 -5.71 13.89
C HIS A 250 -16.29 -5.94 15.08
N ILE A 251 -17.47 -5.34 15.02
CA ILE A 251 -18.51 -5.47 16.05
C ILE A 251 -19.75 -6.17 15.45
N THR A 252 -20.11 -5.77 14.23
CA THR A 252 -21.33 -6.21 13.55
C THR A 252 -21.17 -7.62 12.99
N PRO A 253 -22.06 -8.58 13.36
CA PRO A 253 -22.01 -9.93 12.81
C PRO A 253 -21.92 -9.96 11.28
N LEU A 254 -21.03 -10.79 10.75
CA LEU A 254 -20.92 -10.94 9.30
C LEU A 254 -22.15 -11.69 8.76
N ARG A 255 -22.66 -11.24 7.61
CA ARG A 255 -23.70 -11.95 6.85
C ARG A 255 -23.27 -12.15 5.40
N GLN A 256 -23.58 -13.32 4.85
CA GLN A 256 -23.14 -13.66 3.51
C GLN A 256 -23.71 -12.69 2.49
N THR A 257 -22.83 -11.97 1.79
CA THR A 257 -23.21 -10.89 0.88
C THR A 257 -22.35 -10.91 -0.37
N ASN A 258 -22.97 -11.16 -1.52
CA ASN A 258 -22.31 -11.14 -2.83
C ASN A 258 -22.33 -9.74 -3.46
N ILE A 259 -21.58 -8.82 -2.85
CA ILE A 259 -21.41 -7.46 -3.36
C ILE A 259 -20.06 -7.28 -4.08
N THR A 260 -20.08 -6.57 -5.20
CA THR A 260 -18.87 -6.31 -6.01
C THR A 260 -18.32 -4.91 -5.74
N ARG A 261 -17.04 -4.71 -6.08
CA ARG A 261 -16.41 -3.37 -6.03
C ARG A 261 -17.15 -2.36 -6.91
N GLY A 262 -17.78 -2.82 -8.00
CA GLY A 262 -18.55 -1.98 -8.92
C GLY A 262 -19.77 -1.34 -8.26
N VAL A 263 -20.44 -2.05 -7.35
CA VAL A 263 -21.58 -1.50 -6.59
C VAL A 263 -21.15 -0.36 -5.68
N ILE A 264 -20.05 -0.53 -4.96
CA ILE A 264 -19.49 0.53 -4.10
C ILE A 264 -19.04 1.73 -4.95
N ALA A 265 -18.39 1.49 -6.09
CA ALA A 265 -18.00 2.56 -7.01
C ALA A 265 -19.21 3.30 -7.60
N LYS A 266 -20.32 2.59 -7.87
CA LYS A 266 -21.58 3.19 -8.31
C LYS A 266 -22.16 4.09 -7.22
N PHE A 267 -22.22 3.61 -5.97
CA PHE A 267 -22.64 4.41 -4.82
C PHE A 267 -21.80 5.69 -4.67
N GLU A 268 -20.47 5.58 -4.64
CA GLU A 268 -19.56 6.73 -4.52
C GLU A 268 -19.67 7.72 -5.70
N LYS A 269 -20.14 7.26 -6.87
CA LYS A 269 -20.39 8.12 -8.03
C LYS A 269 -21.74 8.82 -7.95
N THR A 270 -22.76 8.11 -7.46
CA THR A 270 -24.13 8.62 -7.30
C THR A 270 -24.20 9.68 -6.20
N TYR A 271 -23.60 9.42 -5.04
CA TYR A 271 -23.61 10.33 -3.90
C TYR A 271 -22.24 10.99 -3.75
N LYS A 272 -22.08 12.18 -4.35
CA LYS A 272 -20.80 12.91 -4.31
C LYS A 272 -20.41 13.39 -2.90
N ASP A 273 -21.41 13.57 -2.03
CA ASP A 273 -21.22 13.95 -0.63
C ASP A 273 -20.86 12.76 0.27
N ALA A 274 -20.98 11.52 -0.25
CA ALA A 274 -20.55 10.35 0.47
C ALA A 274 -19.01 10.30 0.54
N VAL A 275 -18.50 10.06 1.74
CA VAL A 275 -17.07 9.83 1.95
C VAL A 275 -16.67 8.55 1.24
N ARG A 276 -15.65 8.61 0.38
CA ARG A 276 -15.12 7.40 -0.27
C ARG A 276 -14.55 6.44 0.77
N ILE A 277 -14.74 5.14 0.56
CA ILE A 277 -14.37 4.11 1.55
C ILE A 277 -12.88 4.13 1.92
N LYS A 278 -12.00 4.57 1.00
CA LYS A 278 -10.57 4.73 1.28
C LYS A 278 -10.27 5.79 2.37
N TYR A 279 -11.15 6.77 2.55
CA TYR A 279 -11.01 7.83 3.54
C TYR A 279 -11.61 7.44 4.89
N ILE A 280 -12.63 6.57 4.92
CA ILE A 280 -13.11 5.92 6.15
C ILE A 280 -11.94 5.23 6.85
N ARG A 281 -11.13 4.49 6.11
CA ARG A 281 -9.92 3.86 6.64
C ARG A 281 -8.92 4.87 7.25
N LYS A 282 -8.76 6.06 6.67
CA LYS A 282 -7.88 7.09 7.26
C LYS A 282 -8.47 7.63 8.55
N PHE A 283 -9.77 7.91 8.55
CA PHE A 283 -10.51 8.33 9.74
C PHE A 283 -10.33 7.35 10.90
N VAL A 284 -10.53 6.05 10.66
CA VAL A 284 -10.33 5.01 11.68
C VAL A 284 -8.93 5.05 12.27
N ALA A 285 -7.89 5.18 11.44
CA ALA A 285 -6.50 5.28 11.93
C ALA A 285 -6.28 6.54 12.78
N THR A 286 -6.80 7.69 12.34
CA THR A 286 -6.70 8.94 13.08
C THR A 286 -7.42 8.85 14.43
N GLN A 287 -8.63 8.29 14.46
CA GLN A 287 -9.41 8.11 15.68
C GLN A 287 -8.72 7.16 16.65
N MET A 288 -8.24 6.00 16.18
CA MET A 288 -7.48 5.07 17.02
C MET A 288 -6.21 5.73 17.62
N ALA A 289 -5.52 6.57 16.84
CA ALA A 289 -4.35 7.30 17.34
C ALA A 289 -4.74 8.36 18.39
N GLN A 290 -5.86 9.05 18.22
CA GLN A 290 -6.41 9.99 19.20
C GLN A 290 -6.79 9.29 20.52
N LEU A 291 -7.24 8.03 20.46
CA LEU A 291 -7.49 7.19 21.63
C LEU A 291 -6.20 6.61 22.26
N GLY A 292 -5.02 7.03 21.81
CA GLY A 292 -3.72 6.58 22.35
C GLY A 292 -3.34 5.16 21.96
N ILE A 293 -3.93 4.59 20.91
CA ILE A 293 -3.55 3.27 20.42
C ILE A 293 -2.21 3.36 19.67
N PRO A 294 -1.21 2.50 19.98
CA PRO A 294 0.08 2.51 19.30
C PRO A 294 -0.04 2.32 17.77
N LEU A 295 0.80 3.04 17.01
CA LEU A 295 0.72 3.05 15.54
C LEU A 295 0.94 1.67 14.89
N ASP A 296 1.81 0.84 15.48
CA ASP A 296 2.06 -0.53 15.04
C ASP A 296 0.84 -1.45 15.28
N VAL A 297 0.11 -1.23 16.38
CA VAL A 297 -1.17 -1.89 16.66
C VAL A 297 -2.25 -1.43 15.68
N ILE A 298 -2.34 -0.13 15.38
CA ILE A 298 -3.27 0.40 14.36
C ILE A 298 -2.95 -0.20 13.00
N ASP A 299 -1.67 -0.23 12.63
CA ASP A 299 -1.22 -0.84 11.39
C ASP A 299 -1.64 -2.33 11.32
N PHE A 300 -1.48 -3.07 12.42
CA PHE A 300 -1.92 -4.46 12.52
C PHE A 300 -3.43 -4.63 12.38
N ILE A 301 -4.24 -3.87 13.14
CA ILE A 301 -5.71 -3.88 13.09
C ILE A 301 -6.20 -3.63 11.67
N GLN A 302 -5.58 -2.66 10.98
CA GLN A 302 -5.95 -2.35 9.61
C GLN A 302 -5.31 -3.28 8.57
N GLY A 303 -4.66 -4.38 8.94
CA GLY A 303 -4.04 -5.32 8.00
C GLY A 303 -2.90 -4.69 7.19
N ARG A 304 -2.01 -3.94 7.84
CA ARG A 304 -0.69 -3.57 7.31
C ARG A 304 0.34 -4.49 7.96
N LYS A 305 1.36 -4.88 7.18
CA LYS A 305 2.49 -5.61 7.77
C LYS A 305 3.24 -4.62 8.66
N PRO A 306 3.43 -4.92 9.96
CA PRO A 306 4.26 -4.07 10.80
C PRO A 306 5.68 -4.06 10.22
N ILE A 307 6.28 -2.87 10.08
CA ILE A 307 7.61 -2.71 9.47
C ILE A 307 8.72 -3.16 10.45
N ARG A 308 8.44 -3.06 11.76
CA ARG A 308 9.34 -3.44 12.85
C ARG A 308 8.93 -4.79 13.40
N VAL A 309 9.37 -5.90 12.80
CA VAL A 309 9.15 -7.22 13.43
C VAL A 309 10.46 -7.98 13.55
N ALA A 310 11.12 -7.77 14.69
CA ALA A 310 11.88 -8.84 15.31
C ALA A 310 10.91 -10.00 15.56
N THR A 311 11.24 -11.15 15.01
CA THR A 311 10.33 -12.20 14.51
C THR A 311 9.67 -13.07 15.60
N GLN A 312 9.40 -12.52 16.80
CA GLN A 312 8.90 -13.30 17.95
C GLN A 312 7.57 -12.82 18.57
N HIS A 313 6.92 -11.76 18.06
CA HIS A 313 5.77 -11.14 18.75
C HIS A 313 4.40 -11.19 18.02
N TYR A 314 4.19 -11.97 16.96
CA TYR A 314 2.88 -11.95 16.27
C TYR A 314 1.71 -12.47 17.13
N VAL A 315 1.94 -13.50 17.96
CA VAL A 315 0.93 -14.02 18.91
C VAL A 315 0.62 -12.99 20.00
N SER A 316 1.65 -12.31 20.53
CA SER A 316 1.43 -11.22 21.48
C SER A 316 0.75 -10.01 20.82
N LEU A 317 1.03 -9.72 19.55
CA LEU A 317 0.45 -8.58 18.84
C LEU A 317 -1.05 -8.74 18.61
N PHE A 318 -1.53 -9.97 18.38
CA PHE A 318 -2.97 -10.23 18.30
C PHE A 318 -3.68 -9.94 19.64
N GLY A 319 -3.12 -10.43 20.76
CA GLY A 319 -3.67 -10.17 22.09
C GLY A 319 -3.67 -8.67 22.44
N VAL A 320 -2.56 -7.98 22.18
CA VAL A 320 -2.44 -6.53 22.38
C VAL A 320 -3.42 -5.77 21.48
N ALA A 321 -3.51 -6.12 20.20
CA ALA A 321 -4.44 -5.50 19.26
C ALA A 321 -5.89 -5.70 19.68
N LYS A 322 -6.24 -6.87 20.20
CA LYS A 322 -7.57 -7.16 20.73
C LYS A 322 -7.92 -6.23 21.89
N GLU A 323 -7.06 -6.08 22.89
CA GLU A 323 -7.32 -5.19 24.03
C GLU A 323 -7.43 -3.72 23.62
N HIS A 324 -6.56 -3.25 22.72
CA HIS A 324 -6.68 -1.89 22.18
C HIS A 324 -7.92 -1.70 21.30
N TYR A 325 -8.31 -2.73 20.54
CA TYR A 325 -9.50 -2.66 19.70
C TYR A 325 -10.78 -2.48 20.51
N LYS A 326 -10.88 -3.10 21.70
CA LYS A 326 -12.03 -2.88 22.62
C LYS A 326 -12.24 -1.40 22.92
N LYS A 327 -11.17 -0.64 23.20
CA LYS A 327 -11.24 0.82 23.41
C LYS A 327 -11.84 1.56 22.21
N TYR A 328 -11.43 1.18 21.00
CA TYR A 328 -11.99 1.75 19.78
C TYR A 328 -13.46 1.34 19.58
N ALA A 329 -13.80 0.09 19.86
CA ALA A 329 -15.15 -0.43 19.73
C ALA A 329 -16.14 0.26 20.69
N GLU A 330 -15.74 0.48 21.95
CA GLU A 330 -16.51 1.23 22.94
C GLU A 330 -16.76 2.67 22.48
N TRP A 331 -15.70 3.37 22.06
CA TRP A 331 -15.81 4.72 21.51
C TRP A 331 -16.77 4.77 20.30
N LEU A 332 -16.65 3.80 19.39
CA LEU A 332 -17.47 3.74 18.18
C LEU A 332 -18.95 3.51 18.49
N LYS A 333 -19.27 2.67 19.48
CA LYS A 333 -20.66 2.44 19.92
C LYS A 333 -21.32 3.74 20.38
N ASN A 334 -20.60 4.58 21.13
CA ASN A 334 -21.12 5.88 21.56
C ASN A 334 -21.42 6.79 20.37
N ILE A 335 -20.53 6.85 19.37
CA ILE A 335 -20.72 7.66 18.16
C ILE A 335 -21.90 7.20 17.32
N ILE A 336 -22.11 5.89 17.16
CA ILE A 336 -23.20 5.33 16.33
C ILE A 336 -24.55 5.46 17.03
N ASN A 337 -24.59 5.37 18.37
CA ASN A 337 -25.82 5.43 19.16
C ASN A 337 -26.26 6.86 19.53
N GLU A 338 -25.36 7.86 19.42
CA GLU A 338 -25.73 9.26 19.62
C GLU A 338 -26.67 9.77 18.53
N PRO A 339 -27.84 10.34 18.88
CA PRO A 339 -28.74 10.94 17.92
C PRO A 339 -28.02 12.08 17.18
N THR A 340 -28.06 12.04 15.84
CA THR A 340 -27.51 13.11 15.01
C THR A 340 -28.24 14.41 15.33
N PRO A 341 -27.57 15.49 15.79
CA PRO A 341 -28.24 16.76 15.98
C PRO A 341 -28.76 17.25 14.64
N VAL A 342 -30.07 17.36 14.50
CA VAL A 342 -30.72 17.93 13.33
C VAL A 342 -30.49 19.43 13.37
N PHE A 343 -29.43 19.90 12.71
CA PHE A 343 -29.27 21.32 12.45
C PHE A 343 -30.31 21.73 11.41
N LYS A 344 -31.33 22.46 11.86
CA LYS A 344 -32.21 23.22 10.95
C LYS A 344 -31.35 24.33 10.34
N PRO A 345 -31.25 24.45 9.01
CA PRO A 345 -30.63 25.62 8.40
C PRO A 345 -31.42 26.87 8.82
N GLN A 346 -30.71 27.91 9.25
CA GLN A 346 -31.25 29.26 9.43
C GLN A 346 -31.43 29.92 8.07
#